data_AF-A0A920YM01-F1
#
_entry.id   AF-A0A920YM01-F1
#
_cell.length_a   1.000
_cell.length_b   1.000
_cell.length_c   1.000
_cell.angle_alpha   90.00
_cell.angle_beta   90.00
_cell.angle_gamma   90.00
#
_symmetry.space_group_name_H-M   'P 1'
#
loop_
_entity.id
_entity.type
_entity.pdbx_description
1 polymer ?
#
loop_
_entity_poly.entity_id
_entity_poly.type
_entity_poly.pdbx_seq_one_letter_code
_entity_poly.pdbx_strand_id
1 'polypeptide(L)' 'MDQYEYKVLILGSAEELEPNLNALAGEGWRLAFMYPVEVAFGGHNLVVTLERPRLGSEEQADAGPGEEQPA' A
#
# COMPACT_ATOMS: atom_id res chain seq x y z
N MET A 1 -20.62 -7.33 2.54
CA MET A 1 -19.75 -6.20 2.91
C MET A 1 -18.40 -6.80 3.19
N ASP A 2 -17.43 -6.51 2.33
CA ASP A 2 -16.05 -6.94 2.52
C ASP A 2 -15.46 -6.25 3.75
N GLN A 3 -14.74 -7.02 4.57
CA GLN A 3 -14.06 -6.49 5.75
C GLN A 3 -12.61 -6.21 5.38
N TYR A 4 -12.14 -5.01 5.67
CA TYR A 4 -10.76 -4.60 5.44
C TYR A 4 -10.02 -4.41 6.76
N GLU A 5 -8.73 -4.77 6.74
CA GLU A 5 -7.75 -4.36 7.73
C GLU A 5 -6.97 -3.18 7.16
N TYR A 6 -6.60 -2.24 8.03
CA TYR A 6 -5.87 -1.03 7.64
C TYR A 6 -4.56 -0.94 8.42
N LYS A 7 -3.51 -0.45 7.75
CA LYS A 7 -2.21 -0.12 8.35
C LYS A 7 -1.84 1.31 7.95
N VAL A 8 -1.30 2.08 8.88
CA VAL A 8 -0.84 3.46 8.64
C VAL A 8 0.64 3.57 8.94
N LEU A 9 1.39 4.19 8.05
CA LEU A 9 2.82 4.48 8.18
C LEU A 9 3.03 5.98 8.11
N ILE A 10 4.07 6.45 8.80
CA ILE A 10 4.63 7.78 8.62
C ILE A 10 6.06 7.58 8.13
N LEU A 11 6.34 8.06 6.93
CA LEU A 11 7.67 8.05 6.33
C LEU A 11 8.29 9.43 6.42
N GLY A 12 9.60 9.51 6.70
CA GLY A 12 10.33 10.77 6.80
C GLY A 12 10.76 11.34 5.45
N SER A 13 10.70 10.52 4.39
CA SER A 13 11.11 10.90 3.04
C SER A 13 10.41 10.06 1.97
N ALA A 14 10.42 10.54 0.74
CA ALA A 14 9.88 9.80 -0.42
C ALA A 14 10.78 8.62 -0.83
N GLU A 15 12.07 8.65 -0.50
CA GLU A 15 13.01 7.56 -0.80
C GLU A 15 12.68 6.28 -0.02
N GLU A 16 12.05 6.42 1.14
CA GLU A 16 11.56 5.30 1.94
C GLU A 16 10.30 4.65 1.36
N LEU A 17 9.61 5.29 0.42
CA LEU A 17 8.30 4.85 -0.07
C LEU A 17 8.39 3.49 -0.78
N GLU A 18 9.24 3.39 -1.80
CA GLU A 18 9.38 2.18 -2.61
C GLU A 18 9.77 0.93 -1.78
N PRO A 19 10.85 0.93 -0.97
CA PRO A 19 11.23 -0.26 -0.21
C PRO A 19 10.17 -0.66 0.83
N ASN A 20 9.50 0.31 1.47
CA ASN A 20 8.43 0.01 2.43
C ASN A 20 7.19 -0.56 1.74
N LEU A 21 6.76 0.03 0.63
CA LEU A 21 5.59 -0.45 -0.13
C LEU A 21 5.85 -1.85 -0.69
N ASN A 22 7.05 -2.12 -1.23
CA ASN A 22 7.41 -3.42 -1.75
C ASN A 22 7.41 -4.50 -0.65
N ALA A 23 7.97 -4.20 0.52
CA ALA A 23 7.94 -5.11 1.66
C ALA A 23 6.51 -5.44 2.10
N LEU A 24 5.65 -4.43 2.17
CA LEU A 24 4.26 -4.58 2.61
C LEU A 24 3.36 -5.23 1.55
N ALA A 25 3.65 -5.02 0.27
CA ALA A 25 2.99 -5.75 -0.82
C ALA A 25 3.25 -7.26 -0.68
N GLY A 26 4.47 -7.66 -0.28
CA GLY A 26 4.80 -9.06 0.05
C GLY A 26 3.98 -9.64 1.21
N GLU A 27 3.44 -8.81 2.09
CA GLU A 27 2.51 -9.19 3.17
C GLU A 27 1.02 -9.12 2.76
N GLY A 28 0.73 -8.79 1.49
CA GLY A 28 -0.62 -8.66 0.94
C GLY A 28 -1.30 -7.31 1.19
N TRP A 29 -0.57 -6.29 1.64
CA TRP A 29 -1.10 -4.93 1.76
C TRP A 29 -1.13 -4.23 0.40
N ARG A 30 -2.16 -3.42 0.18
CA ARG A 30 -2.30 -2.56 -1.01
C ARG A 30 -2.32 -1.10 -0.57
N LEU A 31 -1.70 -0.23 -1.35
CA LEU A 31 -1.76 1.20 -1.11
C LEU A 31 -3.21 1.68 -1.29
N ALA A 32 -3.79 2.27 -0.25
CA ALA A 32 -5.14 2.83 -0.29
C ALA A 32 -5.12 4.35 -0.48
N PHE A 33 -4.27 5.05 0.28
CA PHE A 33 -4.20 6.51 0.28
C PHE A 33 -2.84 7.01 0.76
N MET A 34 -2.40 8.18 0.30
CA MET A 34 -1.24 8.88 0.85
C MET A 34 -1.41 10.39 0.85
N TYR A 35 -0.79 11.06 1.82
CA TYR A 35 -0.84 12.51 1.98
C TYR A 35 0.47 13.08 2.58
N PRO A 36 1.05 14.16 1.99
CA PRO A 36 2.20 14.84 2.56
C PRO A 36 1.79 15.67 3.79
N VAL A 37 2.55 15.56 4.87
CA VAL A 37 2.32 16.29 6.11
C VAL A 37 3.54 17.12 6.46
N GLU A 38 3.33 18.41 6.66
CA GLU A 38 4.31 19.26 7.32
C GLU A 38 4.21 19.08 8.83
N VAL A 39 5.32 18.72 9.46
CA VAL A 39 5.43 18.64 10.92
C VAL A 39 6.09 19.88 11.48
N ALA A 40 5.85 20.15 12.77
CA ALA A 40 6.46 21.28 13.46
C ALA A 40 7.98 21.30 13.26
N PHE A 41 8.55 22.52 13.13
CA PHE A 41 9.96 22.76 12.85
C PHE A 41 10.44 22.39 11.42
N GLY A 42 9.53 22.33 10.44
CA GLY A 42 9.91 22.26 9.02
C GLY A 42 10.27 20.87 8.51
N GLY A 43 9.83 19.82 9.20
CA GLY A 43 9.94 18.45 8.69
C GLY A 43 8.84 18.16 7.67
N HIS A 44 9.16 17.38 6.64
CA HIS A 44 8.21 16.87 5.67
C HIS A 44 8.09 15.37 5.83
N ASN A 45 6.90 14.90 6.18
CA ASN A 45 6.61 13.48 6.29
C ASN A 45 5.54 13.08 5.26
N LEU A 46 5.44 11.78 4.99
CA LEU A 46 4.39 11.18 4.19
C LEU A 46 3.57 10.25 5.07
N VAL A 47 2.27 10.48 5.16
CA VAL A 47 1.33 9.52 5.76
C VAL A 47 0.86 8.59 4.66
N VAL A 48 1.04 7.29 4.86
CA VAL A 48 0.65 6.24 3.91
C VAL A 48 -0.34 5.31 4.59
N THR A 49 -1.52 5.16 4.00
CA THR A 49 -2.56 4.22 4.44
C THR A 49 -2.59 3.05 3.48
N LEU A 50 -2.52 1.84 4.04
CA LEU A 50 -2.66 0.60 3.31
C LEU A 50 -3.89 -0.16 3.79
N GLU A 51 -4.46 -0.93 2.90
CA GLU A 51 -5.56 -1.82 3.19
C GLU A 51 -5.27 -3.24 2.72
N ARG A 52 -5.86 -4.21 3.40
CA ARG A 52 -5.94 -5.58 2.90
C ARG A 52 -7.29 -6.21 3.27
N PRO A 53 -7.81 -7.13 2.46
CA PRO A 53 -9.01 -7.88 2.85
C PRO A 53 -8.73 -8.71 4.11
N ARG A 54 -9.66 -8.74 5.05
CA ARG A 54 -9.62 -9.64 6.20
C ARG A 54 -10.02 -11.03 5.71
N LEU A 55 -9.21 -12.06 6.03
CA LEU A 55 -9.49 -13.46 5.64
C LEU A 55 -10.98 -13.80 5.87
N GLY A 56 -11.69 -14.05 4.77
CA GLY A 56 -13.16 -14.11 4.70
C GLY A 56 -13.78 -13.34 3.52
N SER A 57 -13.05 -12.42 2.89
CA SER A 57 -13.43 -11.74 1.64
C SER A 57 -12.48 -12.13 0.51
N GLU A 58 -12.50 -13.42 0.14
CA GLU A 58 -11.90 -13.91 -1.10
C GLU A 58 -12.90 -13.69 -2.24
N GLU A 59 -12.89 -12.50 -2.84
CA GLU A 59 -13.39 -12.31 -4.19
C GLU A 59 -12.31 -11.55 -4.97
N GLN A 60 -11.68 -12.26 -5.91
CA GLN A 60 -10.86 -11.73 -6.99
C GLN A 60 -9.75 -10.73 -6.60
N ALA A 61 -8.59 -11.27 -6.21
CA ALA A 61 -7.34 -10.59 -6.52
C ALA A 61 -7.19 -10.58 -8.05
N ASP A 62 -7.56 -9.45 -8.63
CA ASP A 62 -7.16 -8.91 -9.93
C ASP A 62 -6.10 -9.77 -10.63
N ALA A 63 -6.55 -10.57 -11.59
CA ALA A 63 -5.66 -11.27 -12.50
C ALA A 63 -4.95 -10.18 -13.32
N GLY A 64 -3.68 -9.92 -12.98
CA GLY A 64 -2.80 -9.11 -13.82
C GLY A 64 -2.86 -9.61 -15.27
N PRO A 65 -2.76 -8.70 -16.26
CA PRO A 65 -2.95 -9.06 -17.66
C PRO A 65 -1.97 -10.17 -18.04
N GLY A 66 -2.51 -11.27 -18.55
CA GLY A 66 -1.71 -12.41 -19.00
C GLY A 66 -0.68 -11.96 -20.02
N GLU A 67 0.58 -12.29 -19.77
CA GLU A 67 1.63 -12.25 -20.78
C GLU A 67 1.24 -13.23 -21.90
N GLU A 68 0.83 -12.67 -23.04
CA GLU A 68 0.75 -13.36 -24.32
C GLU A 68 2.15 -13.93 -24.65
N GLN A 69 2.27 -15.26 -24.61
CA GLN A 69 3.42 -15.95 -25.19
C GLN A 69 3.30 -15.91 -26.72
N PRO A 70 4.28 -15.35 -27.46
CA PRO A 70 4.28 -15.49 -28.90
C PRO A 70 4.69 -16.91 -29.31
N ALA A 71 4.10 -17.32 -30.44
CA ALA A 71 4.03 -18.65 -31.04
C ALA A 71 5.36 -19.26 -31.53
#